data_AF-A0AAD7XYQ6-F1
#
_entry.id   AF-A0AAD7XYQ6-F1
#
_cell.length_a   1.000
_cell.length_b   1.000
_cell.length_c   1.000
_cell.angle_alpha   90.00
_cell.angle_beta   90.00
_cell.angle_gamma   90.00
#
_symmetry.space_group_name_H-M   'P 1'
#
loop_
_entity.id
_entity.type
_entity.pdbx_description
1 polymer ?
#
loop_
_entity_poly.entity_id
_entity_poly.type
_entity_poly.pdbx_seq_one_letter_code
_entity_poly.pdbx_strand_id
1 'polypeptide(L)'
;MMSGKKQMKAPSSSSSSKMQTYEHHRDLYDKRDRYLQQMILENQRRAIERRNEMARLRRENLAKGFAALDAELPQTNPRRTQVRVLNDATEYVRVLKNQGEGEEGDATMRDDDNDEDM
;
A
#
# COMPACT_ATOMS: atom_id res chain seq x y z
N MET A 1 -1.85 -96.05 26.75
CA MET A 1 -1.53 -94.67 27.16
C MET A 1 -1.56 -93.79 25.92
N MET A 2 -2.63 -93.02 25.73
CA MET A 2 -2.84 -92.17 24.53
C MET A 2 -2.28 -90.77 24.80
N SER A 3 -1.29 -90.34 24.00
CA SER A 3 -0.63 -89.03 24.12
C SER A 3 -1.38 -87.99 23.28
N GLY A 4 -2.11 -87.08 23.95
CA GLY A 4 -2.80 -85.97 23.31
C GLY A 4 -1.89 -84.75 23.11
N LYS A 5 -1.51 -84.44 21.87
CA LYS A 5 -0.81 -83.20 21.52
C LYS A 5 -1.81 -82.03 21.43
N LYS A 6 -1.80 -81.12 22.41
CA LYS A 6 -2.48 -79.81 22.32
C LYS A 6 -1.67 -78.88 21.40
N GLN A 7 -2.24 -78.49 20.26
CA GLN A 7 -1.71 -77.40 19.44
C GLN A 7 -2.05 -76.06 20.09
N MET A 8 -1.03 -75.31 20.47
CA MET A 8 -1.15 -73.91 20.89
C MET A 8 -1.22 -73.05 19.62
N LYS A 9 -2.40 -72.46 19.32
CA LYS A 9 -2.52 -71.40 18.30
C LYS A 9 -1.93 -70.12 18.87
N ALA A 10 -0.84 -69.64 18.27
CA ALA A 10 -0.31 -68.30 18.54
C ALA A 10 -1.31 -67.23 18.05
N PRO A 11 -1.54 -66.14 18.80
CA PRO A 11 -2.30 -65.02 18.29
C PRO A 11 -1.51 -64.33 17.17
N SER A 12 -2.10 -64.22 15.98
CA SER A 12 -1.57 -63.38 14.92
C SER A 12 -1.60 -61.91 15.37
N SER A 13 -0.44 -61.29 15.42
CA SER A 13 -0.27 -59.87 15.70
C SER A 13 -0.77 -59.03 14.52
N SER A 14 -2.07 -58.68 14.53
CA SER A 14 -2.64 -57.68 13.62
C SER A 14 -2.32 -56.26 14.09
N SER A 15 -1.04 -55.89 14.11
CA SER A 15 -0.60 -54.54 14.46
C SER A 15 0.23 -53.93 13.33
N SER A 16 -0.40 -53.74 12.17
CA SER A 16 0.24 -53.10 11.01
C SER A 16 -0.64 -52.08 10.28
N SER A 17 -1.92 -51.94 10.64
CA SER A 17 -2.85 -51.09 9.88
C SER A 17 -3.02 -49.67 10.45
N LYS A 18 -2.74 -49.45 11.74
CA LYS A 18 -2.90 -48.12 12.38
C LYS A 18 -1.71 -47.19 12.10
N MET A 19 -0.49 -47.73 12.00
CA MET A 19 0.71 -46.92 11.71
C MET A 19 0.66 -46.30 10.30
N GLN A 20 0.21 -47.06 9.31
CA GLN A 20 0.06 -46.56 7.93
C GLN A 20 -0.95 -45.39 7.84
N THR A 21 -2.01 -45.41 8.64
CA THR A 21 -2.96 -44.29 8.69
C THR A 21 -2.35 -43.05 9.33
N TYR A 22 -1.56 -43.17 10.40
CA TYR A 22 -0.90 -42.02 11.05
C TYR A 22 0.16 -41.37 10.16
N GLU A 23 0.97 -42.17 9.46
CA GLU A 23 1.97 -41.63 8.51
C GLU A 23 1.31 -40.93 7.33
N HIS A 24 0.25 -41.51 6.77
CA HIS A 24 -0.50 -40.89 5.67
C HIS A 24 -1.16 -39.57 6.10
N HIS A 25 -1.74 -39.52 7.30
CA HIS A 25 -2.27 -38.28 7.85
C HIS A 25 -1.18 -37.23 8.07
N ARG A 26 -0.01 -37.62 8.60
CA ARG A 26 1.13 -36.72 8.80
C ARG A 26 1.63 -36.10 7.49
N ASP A 27 1.80 -36.90 6.45
CA ASP A 27 2.21 -36.42 5.13
C ASP A 27 1.21 -35.43 4.51
N LEU A 28 -0.09 -35.61 4.78
CA LEU A 28 -1.14 -34.70 4.35
C LEU A 28 -1.08 -33.36 5.11
N TYR A 29 -0.82 -33.39 6.42
CA TYR A 29 -0.61 -32.17 7.22
C TYR A 29 0.64 -31.41 6.74
N ASP A 30 1.77 -32.09 6.54
CA ASP A 30 3.02 -31.45 6.07
C ASP A 30 2.91 -30.86 4.66
N LYS A 31 2.09 -31.44 3.79
CA LYS A 31 1.79 -30.87 2.45
C LYS A 31 0.91 -29.64 2.56
N ARG A 32 -0.13 -29.70 3.42
CA ARG A 32 -1.02 -28.57 3.67
C ARG A 32 -0.26 -27.38 4.27
N ASP A 33 0.62 -27.63 5.24
CA ASP A 33 1.40 -26.59 5.89
C ASP A 33 2.40 -25.95 4.93
N ARG A 34 3.06 -26.73 4.07
CA ARG A 34 3.91 -26.20 3.00
C ARG A 34 3.13 -25.34 2.01
N TYR A 35 1.94 -25.77 1.61
CA TYR A 35 1.08 -24.99 0.72
C TYR A 35 0.63 -23.67 1.37
N LEU A 36 0.22 -23.71 2.64
CA LEU A 36 -0.15 -22.51 3.39
C LEU A 36 1.03 -21.55 3.54
N GLN A 37 2.22 -22.06 3.83
CA GLN A 37 3.43 -21.26 3.92
C GLN A 37 3.76 -20.59 2.57
N GLN A 38 3.65 -21.33 1.46
CA GLN A 38 3.84 -20.79 0.12
C GLN A 38 2.82 -19.70 -0.22
N MET A 39 1.54 -19.92 0.13
CA MET A 39 0.48 -18.93 -0.08
C MET A 39 0.71 -17.64 0.73
N ILE A 40 1.20 -17.75 1.97
CA ILE A 40 1.54 -16.60 2.81
C ILE A 40 2.69 -15.80 2.16
N LEU A 41 3.75 -16.49 1.74
CA LEU A 41 4.89 -15.84 1.08
C LEU A 41 4.48 -15.14 -0.22
N GLU A 42 3.63 -15.79 -1.02
CA GLU A 42 3.14 -15.21 -2.27
C GLU A 42 2.26 -13.99 -2.02
N ASN A 43 1.38 -14.04 -1.01
CA ASN A 43 0.56 -12.89 -0.63
C ASN A 43 1.40 -11.72 -0.13
N GLN A 44 2.43 -11.97 0.69
CA GLN A 44 3.36 -10.94 1.13
C GLN A 44 4.11 -10.31 -0.05
N ARG A 45 4.60 -11.14 -0.98
CA ARG A 45 5.27 -10.66 -2.20
C ARG A 45 4.35 -9.78 -3.04
N ARG A 46 3.12 -10.23 -3.30
CA ARG A 46 2.11 -9.44 -4.05
C ARG A 46 1.76 -8.13 -3.33
N ALA A 47 1.75 -8.10 -2.00
CA ALA A 47 1.52 -6.87 -1.24
C ALA A 47 2.68 -5.88 -1.40
N ILE A 48 3.93 -6.37 -1.35
CA ILE A 48 5.13 -5.55 -1.57
C ILE A 48 5.16 -5.00 -3.00
N GLU A 49 4.89 -5.84 -4.00
CA GLU A 49 4.83 -5.43 -5.40
C GLU A 49 3.80 -4.32 -5.63
N ARG A 50 2.58 -4.47 -5.09
CA ARG A 50 1.55 -3.42 -5.14
C ARG A 50 2.00 -2.12 -4.47
N ARG A 51 2.66 -2.20 -3.31
CA ARG A 51 3.19 -1.02 -2.60
C ARG A 51 4.25 -0.30 -3.44
N ASN A 52 5.14 -1.05 -4.06
CA ASN A 52 6.21 -0.51 -4.91
C ASN A 52 5.63 0.15 -6.17
N GLU A 53 4.63 -0.47 -6.78
CA GLU A 53 3.94 0.10 -7.94
C GLU A 53 3.25 1.41 -7.61
N MET A 54 2.50 1.46 -6.49
CA MET A 54 1.89 2.69 -6.00
C MET A 54 2.92 3.79 -5.70
N ALA A 55 4.07 3.43 -5.14
CA ALA A 55 5.16 4.38 -4.90
C ALA A 55 5.74 4.92 -6.22
N ARG A 56 5.88 4.07 -7.25
CA ARG A 56 6.35 4.46 -8.58
C ARG A 56 5.37 5.42 -9.25
N LEU A 57 4.09 5.09 -9.27
CA LEU A 57 3.03 5.95 -9.83
C LEU A 57 2.99 7.32 -9.15
N ARG A 58 3.12 7.36 -7.82
CA ARG A 58 3.21 8.63 -7.08
C ARG A 58 4.43 9.46 -7.50
N ARG A 59 5.60 8.86 -7.68
CA ARG A 59 6.80 9.58 -8.13
C ARG A 59 6.63 10.13 -9.55
N GLU A 60 6.04 9.35 -10.45
CA GLU A 60 5.77 9.79 -11.82
C GLU A 60 4.76 10.96 -11.83
N ASN A 61 3.68 10.86 -11.07
CA ASN A 61 2.69 11.92 -10.97
C ASN A 61 3.28 13.20 -10.37
N LEU A 62 4.13 13.07 -9.34
CA LEU A 62 4.86 14.22 -8.80
C LEU A 62 5.79 14.85 -9.83
N ALA A 63 6.53 14.05 -10.60
CA ALA A 63 7.40 14.56 -11.65
C ALA A 63 6.62 15.33 -12.72
N LYS A 64 5.46 14.82 -13.15
CA LYS A 64 4.54 15.53 -14.05
C LYS A 64 4.04 16.84 -13.44
N GLY A 65 3.66 16.82 -12.16
CA GLY A 65 3.23 18.01 -11.43
C GLY A 65 4.31 19.09 -11.36
N PHE A 66 5.56 18.70 -11.10
CA PHE A 66 6.70 19.63 -11.12
C PHE A 66 6.95 20.21 -12.50
N ALA A 67 6.88 19.40 -13.56
CA ALA A 67 7.06 19.87 -14.93
C ALA A 67 5.96 20.85 -15.35
N ALA A 68 4.70 20.57 -15.00
CA ALA A 68 3.60 21.48 -15.23
C ALA A 68 3.80 22.80 -14.47
N LEU A 69 4.15 22.73 -13.19
CA LEU A 69 4.39 23.94 -12.37
C LEU A 69 5.56 24.78 -12.91
N ASP A 70 6.64 24.15 -13.36
CA ASP A 70 7.78 24.87 -13.94
C ASP A 70 7.44 25.57 -15.25
N ALA A 71 6.52 25.01 -16.04
CA ALA A 71 6.04 25.62 -17.28
C ALA A 71 5.19 26.88 -17.05
N GLU A 72 4.51 26.98 -15.90
CA GLU A 72 3.73 28.17 -15.52
C GLU A 72 4.59 29.30 -14.95
N LEU A 73 5.87 29.03 -14.64
CA LEU A 73 6.76 30.05 -14.12
C LEU A 73 7.26 30.98 -15.23
N PRO A 74 7.34 32.30 -14.97
CA PRO A 74 7.76 33.27 -15.98
C PRO A 74 9.22 33.11 -16.44
N GLN A 75 10.05 32.42 -15.65
CA GLN A 75 11.44 32.14 -16.00
C GLN A 75 11.62 30.66 -16.31
N THR A 76 11.96 30.32 -17.54
CA THR A 76 12.33 28.95 -17.91
C THR A 76 13.77 28.65 -17.52
N ASN A 77 14.00 27.65 -16.68
CA ASN A 77 15.34 27.18 -16.33
C ASN A 77 15.48 25.66 -16.53
N PRO A 78 16.28 25.20 -17.51
CA PRO A 78 16.35 23.78 -17.87
C PRO A 78 17.00 22.89 -16.80
N ARG A 79 17.58 23.45 -15.74
CA ARG A 79 18.23 22.71 -14.64
C ARG A 79 17.63 23.01 -13.27
N ARG A 80 16.36 23.43 -13.21
CA ARG A 80 15.71 23.74 -11.95
C ARG A 80 15.46 22.48 -11.13
N THR A 81 15.83 22.50 -9.85
CA THR A 81 15.53 21.41 -8.91
C THR A 81 14.09 21.52 -8.43
N GLN A 82 13.48 20.40 -8.01
CA GLN A 82 12.10 20.37 -7.48
C GLN A 82 11.86 21.39 -6.36
N VAL A 83 12.80 21.51 -5.42
CA VAL A 83 12.72 22.49 -4.33
C VAL A 83 12.71 23.93 -4.86
N ARG A 84 13.52 24.21 -5.88
CA ARG A 84 13.57 25.55 -6.48
C ARG A 84 12.30 25.88 -7.26
N VAL A 85 11.70 24.91 -7.96
CA VAL A 85 10.38 25.08 -8.60
C VAL A 85 9.32 25.47 -7.56
N LEU A 86 9.29 24.82 -6.39
CA LEU A 86 8.34 25.18 -5.33
C LEU A 86 8.58 26.56 -4.75
N ASN A 87 9.84 26.93 -4.50
CA ASN A 87 10.18 28.26 -3.98
C ASN A 87 9.78 29.35 -4.96
N ASP A 88 10.16 29.21 -6.24
CA ASP A 88 9.87 30.18 -7.28
C ASP A 88 8.36 30.30 -7.52
N ALA A 89 7.61 29.19 -7.49
CA ALA A 89 6.15 29.20 -7.59
C ALA A 89 5.47 29.85 -6.39
N THR A 90 5.94 29.57 -5.17
CA THR A 90 5.39 30.16 -3.95
C THR A 90 5.60 31.68 -3.97
N GLU A 91 6.79 32.11 -4.39
CA GLU A 91 7.10 33.53 -4.49
C GLU A 91 6.28 34.21 -5.60
N TYR A 92 6.11 33.56 -6.74
CA TYR A 92 5.29 34.08 -7.83
C TYR A 92 3.84 34.29 -7.39
N VAL A 93 3.25 33.34 -6.66
CA VAL A 93 1.90 33.48 -6.09
C VAL A 93 1.82 34.66 -5.11
N ARG A 94 2.84 34.90 -4.27
CA ARG A 94 2.87 36.06 -3.36
C ARG A 94 2.89 37.37 -4.13
N VAL A 95 3.72 37.47 -5.17
CA VAL A 95 3.77 38.66 -6.03
C VAL A 95 2.42 38.92 -6.67
N LEU A 96 1.78 37.90 -7.25
CA LEU A 96 0.46 38.03 -7.87
C LEU A 96 -0.61 38.49 -6.88
N LYS A 97 -0.60 37.98 -5.63
CA LYS A 97 -1.52 38.43 -4.59
C LYS A 97 -1.33 39.90 -4.23
N ASN A 98 -0.09 40.31 -4.02
CA ASN A 98 0.23 41.70 -3.67
C ASN A 98 -0.09 42.68 -4.82
N GLN A 99 -0.05 42.23 -6.08
CA GLN A 99 -0.49 43.01 -7.23
C GLN A 99 -2.02 43.14 -7.29
N GLY A 100 -2.76 42.07 -6.97
CA GLY A 100 -4.21 42.09 -6.92
C GLY A 100 -4.79 42.93 -5.77
N GLU A 101 -4.14 42.94 -4.61
CA GLU A 101 -4.56 43.72 -3.44
C GLU A 101 -4.23 45.23 -3.56
N GLY A 102 -3.45 45.63 -4.56
CA GLY A 102 -3.07 47.03 -4.80
C GLY A 102 -4.00 47.81 -5.75
N GLU A 103 -4.94 47.14 -6.42
CA GLU A 103 -5.84 47.77 -7.41
C GLU A 103 -7.33 47.82 -6.99
N GLU A 104 -7.76 47.13 -5.92
CA GLU A 104 -9.14 47.21 -5.39
C GLU A 104 -9.29 48.31 -4.32
N GLY A 105 -8.76 49.49 -4.62
CA GLY A 105 -8.69 50.64 -3.73
C GLY A 105 -9.48 51.87 -4.18
N ASP A 106 -10.55 51.76 -4.98
CA ASP A 106 -11.52 52.85 -5.19
C ASP A 106 -12.82 52.35 -5.87
N ALA A 107 -13.95 52.97 -5.52
CA ALA A 107 -15.36 52.64 -5.84
C ALA A 107 -15.96 51.47 -5.02
N THR A 108 -16.74 51.66 -3.95
CA THR A 108 -17.76 52.69 -3.74
C THR A 108 -17.91 53.04 -2.25
N MET A 109 -17.66 54.30 -1.92
CA MET A 109 -18.28 54.99 -0.78
C MET A 109 -19.81 55.08 -1.01
N ARG A 110 -20.58 54.88 0.07
CA ARG A 110 -22.05 54.76 0.24
C ARG A 110 -22.47 53.30 0.38
N ASP A 111 -22.93 52.83 1.54
CA ASP A 111 -24.01 53.44 2.31
C ASP A 111 -23.63 53.76 3.76
N ASP A 112 -23.51 55.05 4.03
CA ASP A 112 -23.79 55.63 5.34
C ASP A 112 -25.29 55.91 5.32
N ASP A 113 -26.07 55.08 6.01
CA ASP A 113 -27.38 55.42 6.56
C ASP A 113 -27.63 54.48 7.74
N ASN A 114 -26.99 54.89 8.83
CA ASN A 114 -27.44 54.81 10.20
C ASN A 114 -28.97 54.92 10.33
N ASP A 115 -29.62 53.93 10.94
CA ASP A 115 -30.80 54.16 11.78
C ASP A 115 -30.87 53.06 12.86
N GLU A 116 -30.49 53.50 14.06
CA GLU A 116 -30.61 52.83 15.35
C GLU A 116 -32.07 52.69 15.80
N ASP A 117 -32.34 51.64 16.57
CA ASP A 117 -33.36 51.49 17.62
C ASP A 117 -34.74 52.19 17.49
N MET A 118 -35.79 51.37 17.30
CA MET A 118 -37.14 51.50 17.89
C MET A 118 -37.86 50.14 17.89
#